data_AF-A0A538KAX0-F1
#
_entry.id   AF-A0A538KAX0-F1
#
_cell.length_a   1.000
_cell.length_b   1.000
_cell.length_c   1.000
_cell.angle_alpha   90.00
_cell.angle_beta   90.00
_cell.angle_gamma   90.00
#
_symmetry.space_group_name_H-M   'P 1'
#
loop_
_entity.id
_entity.type
_entity.pdbx_description
1 polymer ?
#
loop_
_entity_poly.entity_id
_entity_poly.type
_entity_poly.pdbx_seq_one_letter_code
_entity_poly.pdbx_strand_id
1 'polypeptide(L)'
;MTALGIPVPAGFTITTDACRDYLRTNELPEGLEAEIDEHLASLEETTGKRFGDAGDPLLVSVRSGAAVSMPGMMDTILNLGLNDDAVEGLGVRTGNERFAQDSYRRLIQMYGEVVDGIDADRFQQALAELKQNRGANQDFDLSPDDLKQLVATFKELYEQETGSSFPQDAREQLGRAVRAVFDSWDTPRAQVYRRAHRIPDDLGTAVNVVQMVFGNKGGR
;
A
#
# COMPACT_ATOMS: atom_id res chain seq x y z
N MET A 1 -13.90 -17.35 -3.77
CA MET A 1 -13.34 -17.93 -2.52
C MET A 1 -14.26 -17.66 -1.34
N THR A 2 -14.58 -16.38 -1.05
CA THR A 2 -15.50 -16.00 0.05
C THR A 2 -16.87 -16.68 -0.04
N ALA A 3 -17.50 -16.70 -1.22
CA ALA A 3 -18.78 -17.39 -1.45
C ALA A 3 -18.75 -18.91 -1.21
N LEU A 4 -17.55 -19.50 -1.22
CA LEU A 4 -17.34 -20.93 -0.93
C LEU A 4 -17.05 -21.20 0.56
N GLY A 5 -17.14 -20.17 1.42
CA GLY A 5 -16.87 -20.28 2.85
C GLY A 5 -15.37 -20.42 3.20
N ILE A 6 -14.48 -20.21 2.24
CA ILE A 6 -13.03 -20.21 2.49
C ILE A 6 -12.69 -18.94 3.30
N PRO A 7 -11.91 -19.05 4.40
CA PRO A 7 -11.51 -17.89 5.18
C PRO A 7 -10.57 -17.01 4.36
N VAL A 8 -11.13 -15.93 3.82
CA VAL A 8 -10.41 -14.89 3.08
C VAL A 8 -10.54 -13.59 3.86
N PRO A 9 -9.48 -12.78 3.96
CA PRO A 9 -9.58 -11.48 4.61
C PRO A 9 -10.66 -10.61 3.94
N ALA A 10 -11.45 -9.91 4.76
CA ALA A 10 -12.49 -9.00 4.28
C ALA A 10 -11.89 -7.85 3.46
N GLY A 11 -12.69 -7.32 2.53
CA GLY A 11 -12.27 -6.28 1.61
C GLY A 11 -13.36 -6.00 0.59
N PHE A 12 -13.06 -5.11 -0.35
CA PHE A 12 -13.94 -4.73 -1.45
C PHE A 12 -13.12 -4.51 -2.72
N THR A 13 -13.82 -4.45 -3.86
CA THR A 13 -13.21 -4.29 -5.17
C THR A 13 -13.85 -3.10 -5.88
N ILE A 14 -13.03 -2.14 -6.26
CA ILE A 14 -13.40 -1.06 -7.17
C ILE A 14 -13.34 -1.62 -8.59
N THR A 15 -14.42 -1.47 -9.35
CA THR A 15 -14.60 -2.13 -10.64
C THR A 15 -13.69 -1.56 -11.73
N THR A 16 -13.54 -2.32 -12.82
CA THR A 16 -12.84 -1.83 -14.02
C THR A 16 -13.56 -0.67 -14.69
N ASP A 17 -14.87 -0.53 -14.47
CA ASP A 17 -15.68 0.57 -15.03
C ASP A 17 -15.18 1.92 -14.50
N ALA A 18 -14.91 1.99 -13.18
CA ALA A 18 -14.32 3.17 -12.56
C ALA A 18 -12.94 3.52 -13.14
N CYS A 19 -12.11 2.51 -13.43
CA CYS A 19 -10.82 2.72 -14.09
C CYS A 19 -10.98 3.28 -15.50
N ARG A 20 -11.92 2.75 -16.31
CA ARG A 20 -12.15 3.25 -17.68
C ARG A 20 -12.66 4.68 -17.69
N ASP A 21 -13.55 5.03 -16.77
CA ASP A 21 -14.04 6.39 -16.62
C ASP A 21 -12.94 7.35 -16.17
N TYR A 22 -12.11 6.92 -15.23
CA TYR A 22 -10.92 7.67 -14.80
C TYR A 22 -9.95 7.89 -15.95
N LEU A 23 -9.57 6.86 -16.70
CA LEU A 23 -8.62 6.99 -17.82
C LEU A 23 -9.14 7.87 -18.96
N ARG A 24 -10.46 7.99 -19.11
CA ARG A 24 -11.09 8.86 -20.12
C ARG A 24 -11.11 10.34 -19.73
N THR A 25 -11.23 10.62 -18.43
CA THR A 25 -11.47 11.98 -17.91
C THR A 25 -10.28 12.55 -17.15
N ASN A 26 -9.34 11.69 -16.74
CA ASN A 26 -8.27 11.95 -15.79
C ASN A 26 -8.77 12.44 -14.42
N GLU A 27 -10.03 12.09 -14.07
CA GLU A 27 -10.71 12.44 -12.83
C GLU A 27 -11.40 11.20 -12.26
N LEU A 28 -11.51 11.08 -10.93
CA LEU A 28 -12.27 9.96 -10.36
C LEU A 28 -13.76 10.12 -10.72
N PRO A 29 -14.47 9.03 -11.04
CA PRO A 29 -15.92 9.07 -11.26
C PRO A 29 -16.65 9.73 -10.10
N GLU A 30 -17.68 10.52 -10.43
CA GLU A 30 -18.55 11.15 -9.43
C GLU A 30 -19.14 10.08 -8.49
N GLY A 31 -19.08 10.33 -7.18
CA GLY A 31 -19.59 9.42 -6.16
C GLY A 31 -18.63 8.30 -5.75
N LEU A 32 -17.56 8.02 -6.51
CA LEU A 32 -16.66 6.91 -6.19
C LEU A 32 -15.99 7.06 -4.81
N GLU A 33 -15.57 8.28 -4.45
CA GLU A 33 -14.96 8.51 -3.12
C GLU A 33 -15.96 8.20 -1.99
N ALA A 34 -17.24 8.54 -2.17
CA ALA A 34 -18.28 8.23 -1.19
C ALA A 34 -18.58 6.73 -1.08
N GLU A 35 -18.57 6.00 -2.21
CA GLU A 35 -18.70 4.53 -2.21
C GLU A 35 -17.51 3.84 -1.53
N ILE A 36 -16.29 4.33 -1.76
CA ILE A 36 -15.10 3.85 -1.06
C ILE A 36 -15.25 4.05 0.45
N ASP A 37 -15.71 5.22 0.88
CA ASP A 37 -15.92 5.53 2.30
C ASP A 37 -16.99 4.64 2.94
N GLU A 38 -18.09 4.35 2.25
CA GLU A 38 -19.13 3.42 2.71
C GLU A 38 -18.56 2.01 2.89
N HIS A 39 -17.80 1.51 1.91
CA HIS A 39 -17.18 0.19 1.97
C HIS A 39 -16.07 0.10 3.02
N LEU A 40 -15.32 1.17 3.26
CA LEU A 40 -14.38 1.25 4.38
C LEU A 40 -15.11 1.17 5.72
N ALA A 41 -16.21 1.91 5.90
CA ALA A 41 -16.99 1.85 7.14
C ALA A 41 -17.53 0.43 7.40
N SER A 42 -18.03 -0.24 6.37
CA SER A 42 -18.45 -1.64 6.45
C SER A 42 -17.29 -2.59 6.83
N LEU A 43 -16.09 -2.34 6.28
CA LEU A 43 -14.90 -3.09 6.62
C LEU A 43 -14.46 -2.85 8.07
N GLU A 44 -14.52 -1.62 8.56
CA GLU A 44 -14.24 -1.29 9.96
C GLU A 44 -15.22 -1.99 10.91
N GLU A 45 -16.52 -1.99 10.60
CA GLU A 45 -17.54 -2.71 11.38
C GLU A 45 -17.27 -4.23 11.40
N THR A 46 -16.94 -4.80 10.25
CA THR A 46 -16.66 -6.24 10.12
C THR A 46 -15.42 -6.66 10.92
N THR A 47 -14.41 -5.78 10.96
CA THR A 47 -13.11 -6.09 11.57
C THR A 47 -13.00 -5.65 13.02
N GLY A 48 -13.87 -4.75 13.48
CA GLY A 48 -13.81 -4.12 14.79
C GLY A 48 -12.63 -3.15 14.94
N LYS A 49 -12.06 -2.69 13.83
CA LYS A 49 -10.89 -1.79 13.77
C LYS A 49 -11.23 -0.51 13.01
N ARG A 50 -10.40 0.51 13.15
CA ARG A 50 -10.63 1.82 12.50
C ARG A 50 -9.45 2.20 11.61
N PHE A 51 -9.76 2.66 10.40
CA PHE A 51 -8.76 2.99 9.39
C PHE A 51 -8.07 4.31 9.74
N GLY A 52 -6.75 4.26 9.94
CA GLY A 52 -5.96 5.40 10.43
C GLY A 52 -6.01 5.63 11.94
N ASP A 53 -6.58 4.70 12.73
CA ASP A 53 -6.68 4.83 14.19
C ASP A 53 -5.34 4.61 14.91
N ALA A 54 -5.09 5.41 15.94
CA ALA A 54 -3.86 5.38 16.73
C ALA A 54 -3.79 4.21 17.73
N GLY A 55 -4.92 3.54 18.02
CA GLY A 55 -5.02 2.50 19.04
C GLY A 55 -5.02 1.08 18.47
N ASP A 56 -6.00 0.76 17.61
CA ASP A 56 -6.10 -0.53 16.90
C ASP A 56 -6.36 -0.28 15.40
N PRO A 57 -5.30 0.09 14.64
CA PRO A 57 -5.47 0.47 13.25
C PRO A 57 -5.95 -0.70 12.39
N LEU A 58 -6.97 -0.42 11.58
CA LEU A 58 -7.25 -1.18 10.38
C LEU A 58 -6.19 -0.81 9.34
N LEU A 59 -5.44 -1.80 8.85
CA LEU A 59 -4.53 -1.64 7.74
C LEU A 59 -5.06 -2.42 6.54
N VAL A 60 -4.85 -1.88 5.34
CA VAL A 60 -5.29 -2.53 4.10
C VAL A 60 -4.13 -2.72 3.14
N SER A 61 -4.29 -3.68 2.23
CA SER A 61 -3.52 -3.75 1.01
C SER A 61 -4.35 -3.26 -0.16
N VAL A 62 -3.70 -2.54 -1.07
CA VAL A 62 -4.26 -2.12 -2.35
C VAL A 62 -3.55 -2.90 -3.45
N ARG A 63 -4.33 -3.60 -4.28
CA ARG A 63 -3.80 -4.47 -5.34
C ARG A 63 -4.55 -4.26 -6.64
N SER A 64 -3.82 -4.07 -7.73
CA SER A 64 -4.41 -4.13 -9.06
C SER A 64 -4.96 -5.54 -9.36
N GLY A 65 -6.05 -5.59 -10.12
CA GLY A 65 -6.70 -6.82 -10.55
C GLY A 65 -7.25 -6.66 -11.96
N ALA A 66 -6.55 -7.19 -12.95
CA ALA A 66 -7.03 -7.21 -14.32
C ALA A 66 -7.86 -8.48 -14.62
N ALA A 67 -8.78 -8.38 -15.58
CA ALA A 67 -9.59 -9.52 -16.05
C ALA A 67 -8.73 -10.65 -16.63
N VAL A 68 -7.55 -10.30 -17.15
CA VAL A 68 -6.51 -11.24 -17.61
C VAL A 68 -5.28 -11.06 -16.74
N SER A 69 -4.68 -12.17 -16.32
CA SER A 69 -3.47 -12.13 -15.48
C SER A 69 -2.31 -11.44 -16.20
N MET A 70 -1.75 -10.41 -15.57
CA MET A 70 -0.58 -9.68 -16.03
C MET A 70 0.53 -9.78 -14.95
N PRO A 71 1.25 -10.92 -14.86
CA PRO A 71 2.28 -11.12 -13.84
C PRO A 71 3.44 -10.13 -13.97
N GLY A 72 3.88 -9.56 -12.85
CA GLY A 72 4.97 -8.59 -12.80
C GLY A 72 4.60 -7.18 -13.28
N MET A 73 3.33 -6.96 -13.63
CA MET A 73 2.81 -5.70 -14.15
C MET A 73 2.00 -4.91 -13.13
N MET A 74 1.62 -5.57 -12.05
CA MET A 74 0.63 -5.14 -11.08
C MET A 74 1.31 -4.80 -9.77
N ASP A 75 1.25 -3.53 -9.40
CA ASP A 75 1.82 -3.06 -8.14
C ASP A 75 0.89 -3.37 -6.97
N THR A 76 1.50 -3.62 -5.81
CA THR A 76 0.82 -3.95 -4.56
C THR A 76 1.38 -3.06 -3.47
N ILE A 77 0.49 -2.34 -2.79
CA ILE A 77 0.83 -1.55 -1.62
C ILE A 77 0.29 -2.29 -0.41
N LEU A 78 1.14 -2.57 0.57
CA LEU A 78 0.76 -3.21 1.84
C LEU A 78 0.84 -2.20 2.99
N ASN A 79 0.19 -2.52 4.10
CA ASN A 79 0.21 -1.74 5.35
C ASN A 79 -0.36 -0.32 5.22
N LEU A 80 -1.14 -0.05 4.17
CA LEU A 80 -1.74 1.26 3.94
C LEU A 80 -2.67 1.60 5.11
N GLY A 81 -2.58 2.83 5.60
CA GLY A 81 -3.21 3.30 6.82
C GLY A 81 -2.25 3.51 7.99
N LEU A 82 -0.97 3.14 7.86
CA LEU A 82 0.05 3.52 8.86
C LEU A 82 0.43 4.99 8.72
N ASN A 83 0.56 5.62 9.88
CA ASN A 83 1.10 6.95 10.11
C ASN A 83 1.87 6.94 11.44
N ASP A 84 2.38 8.09 11.87
CA ASP A 84 3.15 8.22 13.11
C ASP A 84 2.41 7.74 14.36
N ASP A 85 1.08 7.90 14.40
CA ASP A 85 0.28 7.48 15.55
C ASP A 85 -0.12 5.99 15.46
N ALA A 86 -0.58 5.56 14.28
CA ALA A 86 -1.03 4.19 14.02
C ALA A 86 0.10 3.16 14.15
N VAL A 87 1.35 3.53 13.84
CA VAL A 87 2.49 2.60 14.02
C VAL A 87 2.74 2.27 15.49
N GLU A 88 2.57 3.25 16.39
CA GLU A 88 2.70 3.03 17.83
C GLU A 88 1.55 2.15 18.35
N GLY A 89 0.31 2.41 17.92
CA GLY A 89 -0.84 1.54 18.19
C GLY A 89 -0.61 0.10 17.73
N LEU A 90 -0.14 -0.08 16.50
CA LEU A 90 0.21 -1.40 15.96
C LEU A 90 1.28 -2.10 16.82
N GLY A 91 2.30 -1.38 17.26
CA GLY A 91 3.35 -1.89 18.15
C GLY A 91 2.78 -2.42 19.46
N VAL A 92 1.92 -1.64 20.12
CA VAL A 92 1.25 -2.03 21.37
C VAL A 92 0.33 -3.23 21.17
N ARG A 93 -0.52 -3.21 20.12
CA ARG A 93 -1.50 -4.29 19.85
C ARG A 93 -0.84 -5.61 19.48
N THR A 94 0.33 -5.56 18.86
CA THR A 94 1.07 -6.75 18.48
C THR A 94 2.06 -7.21 19.54
N GLY A 95 2.42 -6.36 20.50
CA GLY A 95 3.53 -6.59 21.43
C GLY A 95 4.87 -6.69 20.71
N ASN A 96 4.99 -6.10 19.51
CA ASN A 96 6.13 -6.24 18.63
C ASN A 96 6.42 -4.92 17.91
N GLU A 97 7.06 -4.00 18.62
CA GLU A 97 7.46 -2.68 18.11
C GLU A 97 8.35 -2.79 16.87
N ARG A 98 9.28 -3.75 16.85
CA ARG A 98 10.14 -4.01 15.70
C ARG A 98 9.32 -4.29 14.44
N PHE A 99 8.26 -5.11 14.56
CA PHE A 99 7.37 -5.44 13.45
C PHE A 99 6.56 -4.22 12.98
N ALA A 100 6.09 -3.38 13.90
CA ALA A 100 5.34 -2.19 13.54
C ALA A 100 6.21 -1.20 12.75
N GLN A 101 7.42 -0.91 13.25
CA GLN A 101 8.36 -0.01 12.57
C GLN A 101 8.86 -0.58 11.24
N ASP A 102 9.09 -1.90 11.15
CA ASP A 102 9.42 -2.55 9.88
C ASP A 102 8.26 -2.46 8.86
N SER A 103 7.01 -2.59 9.33
CA SER A 103 5.83 -2.44 8.48
C SER A 103 5.68 -1.01 8.00
N TYR A 104 6.01 -0.02 8.84
CA TYR A 104 5.90 1.38 8.49
C TYR A 104 6.97 1.84 7.49
N ARG A 105 8.24 1.50 7.71
CA ARG A 105 9.30 1.79 6.71
C ARG A 105 9.03 1.13 5.37
N ARG A 106 8.44 -0.08 5.36
CA ARG A 106 8.02 -0.76 4.13
C ARG A 106 6.86 -0.03 3.44
N LEU A 107 5.87 0.47 4.18
CA LEU A 107 4.80 1.28 3.60
C LEU A 107 5.40 2.50 2.89
N ILE A 108 6.24 3.28 3.56
CA ILE A 108 6.80 4.52 3.00
C ILE A 108 7.57 4.22 1.71
N GLN A 109 8.39 3.15 1.72
CA GLN A 109 9.10 2.69 0.53
C GLN A 109 8.15 2.29 -0.60
N MET A 110 7.24 1.34 -0.37
CA MET A 110 6.32 0.85 -1.42
C MET A 110 5.42 1.96 -1.95
N TYR A 111 4.95 2.84 -1.07
CA TYR A 111 4.09 3.96 -1.45
C TYR A 111 4.88 4.98 -2.26
N GLY A 112 6.08 5.36 -1.82
CA GLY A 112 6.96 6.26 -2.59
C GLY A 112 7.29 5.71 -3.98
N GLU A 113 7.60 4.42 -4.08
CA GLU A 113 7.89 3.75 -5.34
C GLU A 113 6.68 3.69 -6.28
N VAL A 114 5.52 3.25 -5.76
CA VAL A 114 4.34 2.93 -6.59
C VAL A 114 3.46 4.15 -6.87
N VAL A 115 3.25 5.00 -5.87
CA VAL A 115 2.31 6.13 -5.95
C VAL A 115 3.02 7.39 -6.45
N ASP A 116 4.26 7.62 -6.01
CA ASP A 116 4.97 8.87 -6.28
C ASP A 116 6.17 8.71 -7.22
N GLY A 117 6.45 7.48 -7.68
CA GLY A 117 7.48 7.20 -8.67
C GLY A 117 8.91 7.44 -8.19
N ILE A 118 9.15 7.40 -6.87
CA ILE A 118 10.50 7.49 -6.29
C ILE A 118 11.29 6.24 -6.66
N ASP A 119 12.55 6.42 -7.06
CA ASP A 119 13.44 5.31 -7.38
C ASP A 119 13.70 4.42 -6.16
N ALA A 120 13.37 3.13 -6.28
CA ALA A 120 13.56 2.11 -5.26
C ALA A 120 15.01 2.03 -4.73
N ASP A 121 15.99 2.32 -5.59
CA ASP A 121 17.40 2.29 -5.22
C ASP A 121 17.73 3.31 -4.13
N ARG A 122 16.98 4.43 -4.05
CA ARG A 122 17.18 5.46 -3.02
C ARG A 122 16.87 4.92 -1.62
N PHE A 123 15.76 4.20 -1.48
CA PHE A 123 15.40 3.54 -0.21
C PHE A 123 16.35 2.37 0.12
N GLN A 124 16.76 1.60 -0.89
CA GLN A 124 17.71 0.49 -0.69
C GLN A 124 19.08 0.98 -0.22
N GLN A 125 19.58 2.08 -0.79
CA GLN A 125 20.84 2.71 -0.38
C GLN A 125 20.79 3.15 1.09
N ALA A 126 19.74 3.89 1.50
CA ALA A 126 19.59 4.34 2.88
C ALA A 126 19.52 3.17 3.89
N LEU A 127 18.80 2.08 3.54
CA LEU A 127 18.76 0.87 4.36
C LEU A 127 20.14 0.16 4.42
N ALA A 128 20.85 0.08 3.29
CA ALA A 128 22.18 -0.54 3.24
C ALA A 128 23.21 0.23 4.09
N GLU A 129 23.19 1.56 4.01
CA GLU A 129 24.03 2.44 4.83
C GLU A 129 23.75 2.25 6.33
N LEU A 130 22.48 2.22 6.74
CA LEU A 130 22.13 1.96 8.14
C LEU A 130 22.64 0.60 8.60
N LYS A 131 22.46 -0.46 7.80
CA LYS A 131 22.96 -1.80 8.13
C LYS A 131 24.48 -1.82 8.28
N GLN A 132 25.20 -1.17 7.37
CA GLN A 132 26.66 -1.06 7.44
C GLN A 132 27.10 -0.33 8.72
N ASN A 133 26.44 0.78 9.07
CA ASN A 133 26.71 1.56 10.27
C ASN A 133 26.42 0.80 11.58
N ARG A 134 25.54 -0.20 11.54
CA ARG A 134 25.20 -1.06 12.68
C ARG A 134 25.92 -2.41 12.68
N GLY A 135 26.69 -2.73 11.64
CA GLY A 135 27.30 -4.05 11.47
C GLY A 135 26.27 -5.17 11.29
N ALA A 136 25.06 -4.84 10.83
CA ALA A 136 23.97 -5.77 10.58
C ALA A 136 24.15 -6.47 9.23
N ASN A 137 23.95 -7.79 9.18
CA ASN A 137 24.04 -8.55 7.93
C ASN A 137 22.67 -8.65 7.25
N GLN A 138 21.60 -8.72 8.05
CA GLN A 138 20.23 -8.84 7.58
C GLN A 138 19.34 -7.74 8.17
N ASP A 139 18.25 -7.42 7.49
CA ASP A 139 17.26 -6.46 7.98
C ASP A 139 16.71 -6.84 9.36
N PHE A 140 16.61 -8.14 9.66
CA PHE A 140 16.11 -8.61 10.96
C PHE A 140 17.07 -8.32 12.12
N ASP A 141 18.37 -8.09 11.84
CA ASP A 141 19.37 -7.75 12.84
C ASP A 141 19.18 -6.31 13.36
N LEU A 142 18.42 -5.47 12.65
CA LEU A 142 18.12 -4.10 13.06
C LEU A 142 17.14 -4.07 14.24
N SER A 143 17.46 -3.26 15.25
CA SER A 143 16.63 -3.03 16.42
C SER A 143 15.39 -2.18 16.11
N PRO A 144 14.38 -2.13 17.00
CA PRO A 144 13.26 -1.21 16.86
C PRO A 144 13.70 0.26 16.70
N ASP A 145 14.70 0.71 17.46
CA ASP A 145 15.22 2.08 17.41
C ASP A 145 15.91 2.37 16.08
N ASP A 146 16.65 1.39 15.53
CA ASP A 146 17.24 1.52 14.18
C ASP A 146 16.16 1.68 13.12
N LEU A 147 15.05 0.94 13.24
CA LEU A 147 13.93 1.06 12.30
C LEU A 147 13.17 2.37 12.46
N LYS A 148 13.02 2.90 13.68
CA LYS A 148 12.49 4.26 13.92
C LYS A 148 13.36 5.31 13.24
N GLN A 149 14.69 5.20 13.38
CA GLN A 149 15.62 6.07 12.67
C GLN A 149 15.45 5.95 11.15
N LEU A 150 15.32 4.72 10.63
CA LEU A 150 15.13 4.49 9.21
C LEU A 150 13.82 5.09 8.68
N VAL A 151 12.72 4.99 9.44
CA VAL A 151 11.44 5.63 9.11
C VAL A 151 11.63 7.14 8.94
N ALA A 152 12.32 7.80 9.87
CA ALA A 152 12.61 9.23 9.78
C ALA A 152 13.42 9.55 8.51
N THR A 153 14.50 8.79 8.25
CA THR A 153 15.30 8.94 7.02
C THR A 153 14.46 8.74 5.75
N PHE A 154 13.54 7.77 5.74
CA PHE A 154 12.69 7.53 4.58
C PHE A 154 11.67 8.66 4.34
N LYS A 155 11.17 9.30 5.40
CA LYS A 155 10.31 10.49 5.28
C LYS A 155 11.05 11.69 4.74
N GLU A 156 12.27 11.93 5.22
CA GLU A 156 13.14 13.00 4.70
C GLU A 156 13.45 12.77 3.21
N LEU A 157 13.78 11.53 2.84
CA LEU A 157 14.02 11.14 1.45
C LEU A 157 12.77 11.35 0.60
N TYR A 158 11.61 10.92 1.09
CA TYR A 158 10.33 11.12 0.41
C TYR A 158 10.06 12.61 0.14
N GLU A 159 10.28 13.48 1.13
CA GLU A 159 10.10 14.93 0.98
C GLU A 159 11.12 15.54 0.00
N GLN A 160 12.36 15.06 -0.01
CA GLN A 160 13.38 15.51 -0.98
C GLN A 160 13.03 15.15 -2.42
N GLU A 161 12.48 13.96 -2.66
CA GLU A 161 12.19 13.45 -4.01
C GLU A 161 10.84 13.99 -4.54
N THR A 162 9.85 14.20 -3.67
CA THR A 162 8.49 14.60 -4.08
C THR A 162 8.20 16.08 -3.83
N GLY A 163 8.99 16.75 -3.00
CA GLY A 163 8.72 18.12 -2.54
C GLY A 163 7.56 18.23 -1.55
N SER A 164 7.05 17.11 -1.02
CA SER A 164 5.96 17.08 -0.03
C SER A 164 6.19 16.00 1.02
N SER A 165 5.73 16.21 2.24
CA SER A 165 5.84 15.22 3.31
C SER A 165 5.03 13.95 3.01
N PHE A 166 5.48 12.80 3.50
CA PHE A 166 4.71 11.55 3.41
C PHE A 166 3.30 11.72 4.04
N PRO A 167 2.22 11.36 3.32
CA PRO A 167 0.85 11.60 3.78
C PRO A 167 0.56 10.87 5.09
N GLN A 168 0.14 11.60 6.12
CA GLN A 168 -0.24 11.03 7.42
C GLN A 168 -1.72 10.64 7.48
N ASP A 169 -2.56 11.21 6.60
CA ASP A 169 -3.97 10.86 6.52
C ASP A 169 -4.18 9.55 5.75
N ALA A 170 -4.83 8.58 6.39
CA ALA A 170 -5.03 7.25 5.82
C ALA A 170 -5.98 7.27 4.61
N ARG A 171 -6.96 8.18 4.57
CA ARG A 171 -7.89 8.30 3.43
C ARG A 171 -7.20 8.93 2.22
N GLU A 172 -6.35 9.92 2.44
CA GLU A 172 -5.50 10.49 1.41
C GLU A 172 -4.58 9.41 0.80
N GLN A 173 -3.91 8.62 1.65
CA GLN A 173 -3.09 7.48 1.21
C GLN A 173 -3.89 6.54 0.29
N LEU A 174 -5.11 6.16 0.70
CA LEU A 174 -5.93 5.24 -0.07
C LEU A 174 -6.37 5.85 -1.41
N GLY A 175 -6.84 7.10 -1.40
CA GLY A 175 -7.29 7.78 -2.61
C GLY A 175 -6.18 7.94 -3.64
N ARG A 176 -4.95 8.25 -3.20
CA ARG A 176 -3.78 8.34 -4.08
C ARG A 176 -3.34 6.95 -4.57
N ALA A 177 -3.37 5.92 -3.72
CA ALA A 177 -3.09 4.54 -4.12
C ALA A 177 -4.07 4.00 -5.18
N VAL A 178 -5.36 4.33 -5.07
CA VAL A 178 -6.39 3.96 -6.07
C VAL A 178 -6.08 4.61 -7.42
N ARG A 179 -5.77 5.91 -7.44
CA ARG A 179 -5.38 6.63 -8.66
C ARG A 179 -4.12 6.03 -9.28
N ALA A 180 -3.09 5.78 -8.49
CA ALA A 180 -1.85 5.15 -8.96
C ALA A 180 -2.09 3.77 -9.60
N VAL A 181 -3.00 2.96 -9.06
CA VAL A 181 -3.39 1.68 -9.66
C VAL A 181 -4.11 1.87 -11.00
N PHE A 182 -4.98 2.87 -11.12
CA PHE A 182 -5.60 3.18 -12.42
C PHE A 182 -4.57 3.67 -13.44
N ASP A 183 -3.66 4.57 -13.04
CA ASP A 183 -2.57 5.06 -13.89
C ASP A 183 -1.63 3.93 -14.32
N SER A 184 -1.43 2.92 -13.46
CA SER A 184 -0.57 1.77 -13.75
C SER A 184 -1.03 1.00 -14.99
N TRP A 185 -2.34 1.05 -15.32
CA TRP A 185 -2.89 0.46 -16.54
C TRP A 185 -2.30 1.09 -17.79
N ASP A 186 -2.00 2.38 -17.81
CA ASP A 186 -1.52 3.05 -19.03
C ASP A 186 0.00 3.21 -19.10
N THR A 187 0.73 2.58 -18.20
CA THR A 187 2.20 2.61 -18.23
C THR A 187 2.76 2.00 -19.53
N PRO A 188 3.91 2.49 -20.04
CA PRO A 188 4.53 1.94 -21.25
C PRO A 188 4.78 0.43 -21.16
N ARG A 189 5.18 -0.05 -19.96
CA ARG A 189 5.37 -1.47 -19.69
C ARG A 189 4.05 -2.24 -19.87
N ALA A 190 2.94 -1.73 -19.32
CA ALA A 190 1.61 -2.35 -19.41
C ALA A 190 1.11 -2.40 -20.86
N GLN A 191 1.25 -1.31 -21.61
CA GLN A 191 0.89 -1.26 -23.03
C GLN A 191 1.70 -2.25 -23.88
N VAL A 192 3.01 -2.37 -23.64
CA VAL A 192 3.85 -3.36 -24.36
C VAL A 192 3.39 -4.78 -24.03
N TYR A 193 3.15 -5.08 -22.75
CA TYR A 193 2.65 -6.40 -22.33
C TYR A 193 1.32 -6.73 -23.01
N ARG A 194 0.34 -5.82 -22.96
CA ARG A 194 -0.97 -6.03 -23.57
C ARG A 194 -0.89 -6.26 -25.07
N ARG A 195 -0.06 -5.50 -25.80
CA ARG A 195 0.17 -5.72 -27.23
C ARG A 195 0.79 -7.09 -27.52
N ALA A 196 1.79 -7.52 -26.75
CA ALA A 196 2.43 -8.82 -26.91
C ALA A 196 1.45 -9.98 -26.66
N HIS A 197 0.54 -9.82 -25.70
CA HIS A 197 -0.42 -10.85 -25.30
C HIS A 197 -1.83 -10.68 -25.90
N ARG A 198 -2.02 -9.71 -26.81
CA ARG A 198 -3.31 -9.39 -27.45
C ARG A 198 -4.44 -9.12 -26.44
N ILE A 199 -4.11 -8.45 -25.35
CA ILE A 199 -5.08 -8.02 -24.34
C ILE A 199 -5.66 -6.67 -24.79
N PRO A 200 -6.99 -6.51 -24.88
CA PRO A 200 -7.61 -5.23 -25.25
C PRO A 200 -7.28 -4.11 -24.26
N ASP A 201 -7.01 -2.91 -24.78
CA ASP A 201 -6.66 -1.73 -23.97
C ASP A 201 -7.86 -1.19 -23.18
N ASP A 202 -9.07 -1.47 -23.64
CA ASP A 202 -10.34 -1.01 -23.07
C ASP A 202 -10.86 -1.86 -21.91
N LEU A 203 -10.09 -2.84 -21.41
CA LEU A 203 -10.51 -3.63 -20.25
C LEU A 203 -10.44 -2.84 -18.93
N GLY A 204 -9.40 -2.01 -18.77
CA GLY A 204 -9.07 -1.38 -17.50
C GLY A 204 -8.58 -2.37 -16.43
N THR A 205 -8.33 -1.86 -15.23
CA THR A 205 -7.94 -2.65 -14.05
C THR A 205 -8.88 -2.39 -12.89
N ALA A 206 -9.22 -3.43 -12.13
CA ALA A 206 -9.91 -3.28 -10.85
C ALA A 206 -8.89 -2.96 -9.74
N VAL A 207 -9.38 -2.39 -8.65
CA VAL A 207 -8.58 -2.17 -7.43
C VAL A 207 -9.18 -2.99 -6.32
N ASN A 208 -8.38 -3.88 -5.73
CA ASN A 208 -8.80 -4.68 -4.58
C ASN A 208 -8.23 -4.05 -3.31
N VAL A 209 -9.12 -3.65 -2.41
CA VAL A 209 -8.78 -3.13 -1.08
C VAL A 209 -9.12 -4.21 -0.06
N VAL A 210 -8.11 -4.79 0.56
CA VAL A 210 -8.26 -5.98 1.40
C VAL A 210 -7.58 -5.76 2.73
N GLN A 211 -8.22 -6.11 3.84
CA GLN A 211 -7.61 -5.98 5.16
C GLN A 211 -6.28 -6.76 5.22
N MET A 212 -5.30 -6.17 5.89
CA MET A 212 -4.02 -6.83 6.12
C MET A 212 -4.17 -7.99 7.09
N VAL A 213 -3.50 -9.08 6.76
CA VAL A 213 -3.19 -10.18 7.69
C VAL A 213 -1.69 -10.33 7.73
N PHE A 214 -1.12 -10.34 8.93
CA PHE A 214 0.32 -10.32 9.12
C PHE A 214 0.87 -11.73 9.29
N GLY A 215 1.44 -12.29 8.22
CA GLY A 215 2.20 -13.55 8.29
C GLY A 215 3.59 -13.39 8.93
N ASN A 216 4.12 -12.16 8.95
CA ASN A 216 5.41 -11.78 9.54
C ASN A 216 5.31 -11.34 11.01
N LYS A 217 4.18 -11.55 11.67
CA LYS A 217 4.00 -11.18 13.09
C LYS A 217 4.95 -11.94 14.02
N GLY A 218 5.58 -13.03 13.56
CA GLY A 218 6.47 -13.87 14.36
C GLY A 218 5.69 -14.50 15.51
N GLY A 219 5.00 -15.60 15.23
CA GLY A 219 4.23 -16.29 16.26
C GLY A 219 5.05 -17.38 16.96
N ARG A 220 5.44 -17.10 18.22
CA ARG A 220 5.94 -18.02 19.26
C ARG A 220 7.21 -18.83 18.97
#